data_AF-A0A261GUE6-F1
#
_entry.id   AF-A0A261GUE6-F1
#
_cell.length_a   1.000
_cell.length_b   1.000
_cell.length_c   1.000
_cell.angle_alpha   90.00
_cell.angle_beta   90.00
_cell.angle_gamma   90.00
#
_symmetry.space_group_name_H-M   'P 1'
#
loop_
_entity.id
_entity.type
_entity.pdbx_description
1 polymer ?
#
loop_
_entity_poly.entity_id
_entity_poly.type
_entity_poly.pdbx_seq_one_letter_code
_entity_poly.pdbx_strand_id
1 'polypeptide(L)'
;MGFIGFLVLLVAIWLLWNISRNTADALDKQTALQYEIVALEKRLDEMNELLKSTVDKAPQATGASSSLRAQSENPGQVVNLNTATANALTQLPKVGRATAQRIVEGRPYASVDELTRVQGISPELLEEIREFVEV
;
A
#
# COMPACT_ATOMS: atom_id res chain seq x y z
N MET A 1 1.76 44.03 -39.49
CA MET A 1 1.36 43.83 -38.07
C MET A 1 0.18 42.87 -37.85
N GLY A 2 -0.72 42.64 -38.83
CA GLY A 2 -1.94 41.83 -38.59
C GLY A 2 -1.80 40.29 -38.53
N PHE A 3 -0.79 39.71 -39.19
CA PHE A 3 -0.65 38.24 -39.28
C PHE A 3 -0.26 37.57 -37.94
N ILE A 4 0.59 38.24 -37.16
CA ILE A 4 1.03 37.76 -35.86
C ILE A 4 -0.13 37.77 -34.86
N GLY A 5 -0.99 38.79 -34.91
CA GLY A 5 -2.20 38.85 -34.06
C GLY A 5 -3.18 37.71 -34.36
N PHE A 6 -3.32 37.31 -35.63
CA PHE A 6 -4.15 36.18 -36.03
C PHE A 6 -3.59 34.84 -35.54
N LEU A 7 -2.26 34.64 -35.62
CA LEU A 7 -1.60 33.45 -35.06
C LEU A 7 -1.79 33.36 -33.54
N VAL A 8 -1.64 34.46 -32.82
CA VAL A 8 -1.86 34.50 -31.36
C VAL A 8 -3.32 34.17 -31.01
N LEU A 9 -4.28 34.69 -31.78
CA LEU A 9 -5.70 34.41 -31.58
C LEU A 9 -6.04 32.94 -31.85
N LEU A 10 -5.46 32.33 -32.89
CA LEU A 10 -5.62 30.89 -33.15
C LEU A 10 -5.00 30.01 -32.05
N VAL A 11 -3.82 30.37 -31.56
CA VAL A 11 -3.18 29.66 -30.44
C VAL A 11 -3.98 29.82 -29.15
N ALA A 12 -4.54 31.01 -28.89
CA ALA A 12 -5.40 31.24 -27.74
C ALA A 12 -6.67 30.39 -27.83
N ILE A 13 -7.34 30.35 -28.99
CA ILE A 13 -8.52 29.50 -29.20
C ILE A 13 -8.16 28.02 -29.03
N TRP A 14 -7.03 27.59 -29.59
CA TRP A 14 -6.55 26.22 -29.46
C TRP A 14 -6.21 25.85 -28.00
N LEU A 15 -5.57 26.75 -27.24
CA LEU A 15 -5.28 26.56 -25.83
C LEU A 15 -6.55 26.55 -24.98
N LEU A 16 -7.50 27.46 -25.22
CA LEU A 16 -8.79 27.45 -24.52
C LEU A 16 -9.54 26.14 -24.80
N TRP A 17 -9.52 25.67 -26.04
CA TRP A 17 -10.11 24.38 -26.39
C TRP A 17 -9.38 23.20 -25.74
N ASN A 18 -8.04 23.20 -25.74
CA ASN A 18 -7.24 22.13 -25.13
C ASN A 18 -7.40 22.09 -23.61
N ILE A 19 -7.39 23.24 -22.94
CA ILE A 19 -7.63 23.37 -21.51
C ILE A 19 -9.06 22.93 -21.19
N SER A 20 -10.06 23.39 -21.94
CA SER A 20 -11.46 22.99 -21.73
C SER A 20 -11.64 21.47 -21.90
N ARG A 21 -11.04 20.87 -22.94
CA ARG A 21 -11.12 19.43 -23.19
C ARG A 21 -10.39 18.61 -22.13
N ASN A 22 -9.20 19.03 -21.72
CA ASN A 22 -8.42 18.37 -20.67
C ASN A 22 -9.06 18.54 -19.27
N THR A 23 -9.85 19.61 -19.06
CA THR A 23 -10.56 19.87 -17.79
C THR A 23 -11.86 19.07 -17.68
N ALA A 24 -12.57 18.85 -18.80
CA ALA A 24 -13.80 18.04 -18.81
C ALA A 24 -13.58 16.60 -18.35
N ASP A 25 -12.44 16.00 -18.74
CA ASP A 25 -12.03 14.65 -18.37
C ASP A 25 -11.68 14.51 -16.86
N ALA A 26 -11.25 15.61 -16.23
CA ALA A 26 -10.88 15.62 -14.81
C ALA A 26 -12.11 15.69 -13.89
N LEU A 27 -13.22 16.27 -14.34
CA LEU A 27 -14.46 16.37 -13.57
C LEU A 27 -15.17 15.01 -13.43
N ASP A 28 -15.24 14.24 -14.52
CA ASP A 28 -15.91 12.94 -14.56
C ASP A 28 -15.22 11.93 -13.62
N LYS A 29 -13.88 11.96 -13.60
CA LYS A 29 -13.06 11.18 -12.65
C LYS A 29 -13.32 11.56 -11.20
N GLN A 30 -13.62 12.83 -10.91
CA GLN A 30 -13.94 13.27 -9.56
C GLN A 30 -15.32 12.77 -9.10
N THR A 31 -16.31 12.70 -10.01
CA THR A 31 -17.64 12.15 -9.73
C THR A 31 -17.60 10.62 -9.55
N ALA A 32 -16.79 9.91 -10.34
CA ALA A 32 -16.59 8.47 -10.18
C ALA A 32 -15.97 8.11 -8.83
N LEU A 33 -14.97 8.88 -8.36
CA LEU A 33 -14.37 8.69 -7.03
C LEU A 33 -15.37 8.96 -5.90
N GLN A 34 -16.26 9.95 -6.05
CA GLN A 34 -17.31 10.21 -5.07
C GLN A 34 -18.30 9.05 -4.95
N TYR A 35 -18.62 8.38 -6.07
CA TYR A 35 -19.47 7.18 -6.05
C TYR A 35 -18.81 6.01 -5.30
N GLU A 36 -17.50 5.81 -5.49
CA GLU A 36 -16.75 4.77 -4.77
C GLU A 36 -16.70 5.05 -3.26
N ILE A 37 -16.49 6.30 -2.84
CA ILE A 37 -16.46 6.66 -1.41
C ILE A 37 -17.80 6.32 -0.75
N VAL A 38 -18.92 6.68 -1.38
CA VAL A 38 -20.26 6.41 -0.86
C VAL A 38 -20.57 4.90 -0.84
N ALA A 39 -20.15 4.17 -1.88
CA ALA A 39 -20.32 2.72 -1.94
C ALA A 39 -19.50 1.99 -0.85
N LEU A 40 -18.30 2.50 -0.55
CA LEU A 40 -17.44 1.97 0.52
C LEU A 40 -18.01 2.24 1.91
N GLU A 41 -18.57 3.42 2.14
CA GLU A 41 -19.22 3.78 3.41
C GLU A 41 -20.37 2.81 3.72
N LYS A 42 -21.24 2.56 2.74
CA LYS A 42 -22.35 1.61 2.90
C LYS A 42 -21.89 0.18 3.16
N ARG A 43 -20.83 -0.27 2.49
CA ARG A 43 -20.24 -1.60 2.71
C ARG A 43 -19.66 -1.72 4.13
N LEU A 44 -19.12 -0.65 4.68
CA LEU A 44 -18.60 -0.61 6.04
C LEU A 44 -19.73 -0.72 7.07
N ASP A 45 -20.86 -0.06 6.84
CA ASP A 45 -22.07 -0.19 7.67
C ASP A 45 -22.63 -1.63 7.65
N GLU A 46 -22.72 -2.24 6.47
CA GLU A 46 -23.15 -3.64 6.33
C GLU A 46 -22.24 -4.61 7.11
N MET A 47 -20.92 -4.39 7.08
CA MET A 47 -19.97 -5.19 7.85
C MET A 47 -20.12 -4.97 9.36
N ASN A 48 -20.35 -3.74 9.81
CA ASN A 48 -20.58 -3.42 11.21
C ASN A 48 -21.88 -4.06 11.73
N GLU A 49 -22.92 -4.10 10.91
CA GLU A 49 -24.18 -4.74 11.24
C GLU A 49 -24.09 -6.28 11.27
N LEU A 50 -23.32 -6.87 10.36
CA LEU A 50 -22.98 -8.31 10.40
C LEU A 50 -22.14 -8.68 11.63
N LEU A 51 -21.18 -7.82 12.00
CA LEU A 51 -20.39 -8.02 13.20
C LEU A 51 -21.27 -7.94 14.45
N LYS A 52 -22.16 -6.93 14.53
CA LYS A 52 -23.11 -6.78 15.64
C LYS A 52 -24.08 -7.95 15.74
N SER A 53 -24.61 -8.42 14.61
CA SER A 53 -25.45 -9.63 14.55
C SER A 53 -24.70 -10.89 14.99
N THR A 54 -23.40 -11.00 14.69
CA THR A 54 -22.54 -12.11 15.14
C THR A 54 -22.24 -12.02 16.64
N VAL A 55 -22.06 -10.81 17.17
CA VAL A 55 -21.82 -10.55 18.60
C VAL A 55 -23.07 -10.81 19.43
N ASP A 56 -24.26 -10.46 18.94
CA ASP A 56 -25.54 -10.70 19.63
C ASP A 56 -25.99 -12.18 19.54
N LYS A 57 -25.40 -12.99 18.64
CA LYS A 57 -25.80 -14.38 18.35
C LYS A 57 -24.72 -15.43 18.66
N ALA A 58 -23.87 -15.20 19.67
CA ALA A 58 -22.94 -16.20 20.18
C ALA A 58 -23.47 -16.83 21.49
N PRO A 59 -23.74 -18.15 21.54
CA PRO A 59 -23.78 -18.88 22.80
C PRO A 59 -22.36 -18.95 23.37
N GLN A 60 -22.21 -18.64 24.65
CA GLN A 60 -20.99 -18.91 25.40
C GLN A 60 -20.63 -20.40 25.29
N ALA A 61 -19.43 -20.71 24.79
CA ALA A 61 -18.80 -22.01 24.97
C ALA A 61 -17.29 -21.83 25.20
N THR A 62 -16.88 -22.39 26.32
CA THR A 62 -15.57 -22.37 26.98
C THR A 62 -14.54 -23.27 26.28
N GLY A 63 -13.27 -22.85 26.25
CA GLY A 63 -12.14 -23.76 26.53
C GLY A 63 -11.31 -24.36 25.37
N ALA A 64 -10.04 -23.92 25.33
CA ALA A 64 -8.80 -24.67 25.08
C ALA A 64 -8.27 -24.93 23.64
N SER A 65 -7.21 -24.16 23.34
CA SER A 65 -5.91 -24.60 22.81
C SER A 65 -5.72 -24.75 21.30
N SER A 66 -5.10 -23.73 20.71
CA SER A 66 -3.78 -23.88 20.07
C SER A 66 -3.20 -22.52 19.71
N SER A 67 -2.34 -22.05 20.62
CA SER A 67 -1.07 -21.38 20.33
C SER A 67 -0.72 -21.19 18.84
N LEU A 68 -1.11 -20.06 18.28
CA LEU A 68 -0.21 -19.26 17.46
C LEU A 68 -0.20 -17.91 18.14
N ARG A 69 0.81 -17.77 19.00
CA ARG A 69 1.18 -16.51 19.62
C ARG A 69 1.08 -15.45 18.53
N ALA A 70 0.18 -14.50 18.74
CA ALA A 70 0.49 -13.11 18.48
C ALA A 70 1.86 -12.88 19.13
N GLN A 71 2.91 -13.13 18.35
CA GLN A 71 4.22 -12.66 18.66
C GLN A 71 4.07 -11.18 18.41
N SER A 72 3.70 -10.49 19.50
CA SER A 72 3.77 -9.05 19.59
C SER A 72 5.04 -8.64 18.88
N GLU A 73 4.88 -7.92 17.77
CA GLU A 73 5.92 -7.14 17.15
C GLU A 73 6.39 -6.17 18.22
N ASN A 74 7.36 -6.63 19.00
CA ASN A 74 8.10 -5.82 19.93
C ASN A 74 8.95 -4.90 19.05
N PRO A 75 8.88 -3.56 19.21
CA PRO A 75 9.64 -2.60 18.39
C PRO A 75 11.14 -2.59 18.74
N GLY A 76 11.75 -3.78 18.80
CA GLY A 76 13.15 -4.03 19.13
C GLY A 76 13.56 -5.50 18.94
N GLN A 77 12.77 -6.31 18.24
CA GLN A 77 13.06 -7.73 18.02
C GLN A 77 13.35 -7.98 16.54
N VAL A 78 14.51 -8.58 16.28
CA VAL A 78 15.04 -8.95 14.98
C VAL A 78 13.96 -9.62 14.11
N VAL A 79 13.78 -9.14 12.88
CA VAL A 79 12.76 -9.59 11.94
C VAL A 79 13.29 -10.76 11.12
N ASN A 80 12.67 -11.93 11.25
CA ASN A 80 13.06 -13.11 10.49
C ASN A 80 12.59 -13.04 9.02
N LEU A 81 13.52 -13.03 8.06
CA LEU A 81 13.28 -12.82 6.63
C LEU A 81 12.42 -13.93 5.99
N ASN A 82 12.50 -15.16 6.51
CA ASN A 82 11.80 -16.32 5.98
C ASN A 82 10.35 -16.43 6.48
N THR A 83 10.08 -15.92 7.68
CA THR A 83 8.77 -16.06 8.35
C THR A 83 8.00 -14.75 8.56
N ALA A 84 8.68 -13.59 8.47
CA ALA A 84 8.07 -12.29 8.67
C ALA A 84 6.91 -12.03 7.71
N THR A 85 5.98 -11.17 8.13
CA THR A 85 4.94 -10.66 7.23
C THR A 85 5.49 -9.50 6.41
N ALA A 86 4.83 -9.19 5.28
CA ALA A 86 5.19 -8.01 4.49
C ALA A 86 5.12 -6.72 5.32
N ASN A 87 4.23 -6.65 6.31
CA ASN A 87 4.07 -5.48 7.18
C ASN A 87 5.26 -5.34 8.16
N ALA A 88 5.71 -6.44 8.76
CA ALA A 88 6.91 -6.46 9.61
C ALA A 88 8.16 -6.01 8.84
N LEU A 89 8.30 -6.45 7.58
CA LEU A 89 9.42 -6.03 6.72
C LEU A 89 9.36 -4.53 6.38
N THR A 90 8.17 -3.93 6.30
CA THR A 90 8.05 -2.46 6.08
C THR A 90 8.39 -1.61 7.30
N GLN A 91 8.55 -2.22 8.48
CA GLN A 91 9.05 -1.50 9.67
C GLN A 91 10.57 -1.28 9.63
N LEU A 92 11.28 -1.97 8.71
CA LEU A 92 12.72 -1.82 8.56
C LEU A 92 13.07 -0.46 7.92
N PRO A 93 14.19 0.17 8.32
CA PRO A 93 14.59 1.46 7.77
C PRO A 93 14.77 1.35 6.26
N LYS A 94 14.20 2.32 5.52
CA LYS A 94 14.25 2.40 4.04
C LYS A 94 13.65 1.20 3.28
N VAL A 95 12.96 0.27 3.94
CA VAL A 95 12.23 -0.82 3.30
C VAL A 95 10.76 -0.42 3.10
N GLY A 96 10.40 -0.11 1.85
CA GLY A 96 9.02 0.19 1.48
C GLY A 96 8.19 -1.06 1.16
N ARG A 97 6.87 -0.87 0.95
CA ARG A 97 5.93 -1.95 0.58
C ARG A 97 6.40 -2.76 -0.63
N ALA A 98 6.94 -2.10 -1.65
CA ALA A 98 7.44 -2.77 -2.85
C ALA A 98 8.64 -3.67 -2.54
N THR A 99 9.62 -3.17 -1.78
CA THR A 99 10.79 -3.96 -1.38
C THR A 99 10.39 -5.13 -0.48
N ALA A 100 9.53 -4.89 0.51
CA ALA A 100 9.00 -5.93 1.40
C ALA A 100 8.28 -7.04 0.63
N GLN A 101 7.44 -6.70 -0.35
CA GLN A 101 6.77 -7.68 -1.21
C GLN A 101 7.78 -8.57 -1.94
N ARG A 102 8.82 -7.96 -2.52
CA ARG A 102 9.87 -8.69 -3.25
C ARG A 102 10.71 -9.57 -2.34
N ILE A 103 10.94 -9.14 -1.09
CA ILE A 103 11.58 -9.98 -0.08
C ILE A 103 10.73 -11.24 0.16
N VAL A 104 9.41 -11.08 0.34
CA VAL A 104 8.50 -12.23 0.52
C VAL A 104 8.49 -13.15 -0.70
N GLU A 105 8.42 -12.58 -1.91
CA GLU A 105 8.43 -13.34 -3.17
C GLU A 105 9.76 -14.07 -3.41
N GLY A 106 10.86 -13.51 -2.93
CA GLY A 106 12.20 -14.06 -3.11
C GLY A 106 12.59 -15.12 -2.09
N ARG A 107 11.69 -15.62 -1.24
CA ARG A 107 11.98 -16.68 -0.26
C ARG A 107 12.25 -18.04 -0.95
N PRO A 108 13.05 -18.93 -0.34
CA PRO A 108 13.72 -18.82 0.97
C PRO A 108 15.11 -18.17 0.90
N TYR A 109 15.56 -17.58 2.00
CA TYR A 109 16.89 -17.01 2.17
C TYR A 109 17.76 -17.88 3.10
N ALA A 110 18.97 -18.22 2.65
CA ALA A 110 19.92 -18.97 3.47
C ALA A 110 20.78 -18.07 4.39
N SER A 111 20.97 -16.81 3.99
CA SER A 111 21.67 -15.80 4.77
C SER A 111 21.09 -14.41 4.50
N VAL A 112 21.40 -13.44 5.37
CA VAL A 112 20.99 -12.05 5.19
C VAL A 112 21.59 -11.47 3.90
N ASP A 113 22.79 -11.90 3.51
CA ASP A 113 23.49 -11.44 2.29
C ASP A 113 22.72 -11.76 1.00
N GLU A 114 21.86 -12.79 1.02
CA GLU A 114 21.03 -13.12 -0.14
C GLU A 114 19.98 -12.05 -0.45
N LEU A 115 19.71 -11.12 0.47
CA LEU A 115 18.85 -9.97 0.19
C LEU A 115 19.39 -9.08 -0.94
N THR A 116 20.69 -9.11 -1.24
CA THR A 116 21.27 -8.37 -2.37
C THR A 116 20.72 -8.80 -3.74
N ARG A 117 20.13 -10.00 -3.85
CA ARG A 117 19.45 -10.46 -5.07
C ARG A 117 18.11 -9.75 -5.30
N VAL A 118 17.53 -9.18 -4.25
CA VAL A 118 16.26 -8.45 -4.29
C VAL A 118 16.53 -7.05 -4.82
N GLN A 119 16.05 -6.77 -6.03
CA GLN A 119 16.16 -5.42 -6.61
C GLN A 119 15.45 -4.40 -5.71
N GLY A 120 16.19 -3.33 -5.37
CA GLY A 120 15.78 -2.33 -4.38
C GLY A 120 16.48 -2.48 -3.04
N ILE A 121 17.24 -3.57 -2.83
CA ILE A 121 18.17 -3.71 -1.71
C ILE A 121 19.59 -3.36 -2.17
N SER A 122 20.06 -2.21 -1.70
CA SER A 122 21.45 -1.77 -1.87
C SER A 122 22.34 -2.37 -0.79
N PRO A 123 23.66 -2.53 -1.01
CA PRO A 123 24.60 -2.97 0.03
C PRO A 123 24.56 -2.08 1.29
N GLU A 124 24.40 -0.76 1.09
CA GLU A 124 24.25 0.21 2.17
C GLU A 124 22.98 -0.03 3.00
N LEU A 125 21.88 -0.40 2.33
CA LEU A 125 20.62 -0.74 3.00
C LEU A 125 20.78 -2.03 3.79
N LEU A 126 21.46 -3.02 3.21
CA LEU A 126 21.69 -4.31 3.84
C LEU A 126 22.47 -4.15 5.15
N GLU A 127 23.53 -3.35 5.16
CA GLU A 127 24.30 -3.02 6.38
C GLU A 127 23.42 -2.38 7.46
N GLU A 128 22.53 -1.45 7.07
CA GLU A 128 21.64 -0.73 7.99
C GLU A 128 20.54 -1.62 8.58
N ILE A 129 20.02 -2.59 7.80
CA ILE A 129 18.99 -3.51 8.28
C ILE A 129 19.57 -4.77 8.93
N ARG A 130 20.87 -5.06 8.77
CA ARG A 130 21.51 -6.31 9.23
C ARG A 130 21.35 -6.53 10.74
N GLU A 131 21.35 -5.46 11.52
CA GLU A 131 21.15 -5.53 12.98
C GLU A 131 19.68 -5.79 13.37
N PHE A 132 18.76 -5.62 12.42
CA PHE A 132 17.31 -5.74 12.61
C PHE A 132 16.72 -6.96 11.91
N VAL A 133 17.50 -7.78 11.20
CA VAL A 133 16.99 -8.94 10.45
C VAL A 133 17.82 -10.22 10.68
N GLU A 134 17.14 -11.37 10.62
CA GLU A 134 17.74 -12.70 10.69
C GLU A 134 17.09 -13.64 9.65
N VAL A 135 17.69 -14.79 9.34
CA VAL A 135 17.14 -15.81 8.42
C VAL A 135 16.52 -16.98 9.15
#